data_AF-A0A940GWA6-F1
#
_entry.id   AF-A0A940GWA6-F1
#
_cell.length_a   1.000
_cell.length_b   1.000
_cell.length_c   1.000
_cell.angle_alpha   90.00
_cell.angle_beta   90.00
_cell.angle_gamma   90.00
#
_symmetry.space_group_name_H-M   'P 1'
#
loop_
_entity.id
_entity.type
_entity.pdbx_description
1 polymer ?
#
loop_
_entity_poly.entity_id
_entity_poly.type
_entity_poly.pdbx_seq_one_letter_code
_entity_poly.pdbx_strand_id
1 'polypeptide(L)' 'MLDSRDPLPDGYDRVGPFHPYVAWAAVVLVDLIGLMLILAVIAMIGDSIEDALWPGGFDAIRAL' A
#
# COMPACT_ATOMS: atom_id res chain seq x y z
N MET A 1 -1.50 33.10 17.40
CA MET A 1 -2.79 32.53 17.86
C MET A 1 -3.09 31.38 16.93
N LEU A 2 -2.86 30.14 17.38
CA LEU A 2 -3.35 28.98 16.63
C LEU A 2 -4.85 28.95 16.86
N ASP A 3 -5.60 29.07 15.78
CA ASP A 3 -7.06 29.02 15.78
C ASP A 3 -7.46 27.63 16.29
N SER A 4 -7.91 27.56 17.54
CA SER A 4 -8.38 26.33 18.18
C SER A 4 -9.69 25.95 17.51
N ARG A 5 -9.61 25.19 16.43
CA ARG A 5 -10.81 24.63 15.80
C ARG A 5 -11.40 23.60 16.74
N ASP A 6 -12.67 23.77 17.07
CA ASP A 6 -13.40 22.78 17.85
C ASP A 6 -13.39 21.43 17.09
N PRO A 7 -13.13 20.30 17.79
CA PRO A 7 -13.19 18.99 17.18
C PRO A 7 -14.59 18.70 16.63
N LEU A 8 -14.68 17.80 15.65
CA LEU A 8 -15.96 17.32 15.15
C LEU A 8 -16.79 16.67 16.28
N PRO A 9 -18.11 16.49 16.13
CA PRO A 9 -18.97 15.89 17.17
C PRO A 9 -18.56 14.48 17.62
N ASP A 10 -17.75 13.80 16.81
CA ASP A 10 -17.15 12.49 17.09
C ASP A 10 -15.83 12.58 17.89
N GLY A 11 -15.37 13.78 18.22
CA GLY A 11 -14.17 14.05 18.99
C GLY A 11 -12.87 14.07 18.19
N TYR A 12 -12.91 13.98 16.85
CA TYR A 12 -11.72 13.98 16.02
C TYR A 12 -11.48 15.32 15.30
N ASP A 13 -10.21 15.67 15.11
CA ASP A 13 -9.79 16.84 14.33
C ASP A 13 -9.81 16.55 12.83
N ARG A 14 -10.34 17.48 12.04
CA ARG A 14 -10.37 17.36 10.56
C ARG A 14 -8.97 17.29 9.96
N VAL A 15 -8.80 16.45 8.95
CA VAL A 15 -7.62 16.44 8.08
C VAL A 15 -7.95 17.20 6.80
N GLY A 16 -7.69 18.52 6.80
CA GLY A 16 -8.11 19.40 5.72
C GLY A 16 -9.65 19.46 5.58
N PRO A 17 -10.22 19.23 4.39
CA PRO A 17 -11.67 19.19 4.20
C PRO A 17 -12.31 17.83 4.53
N PHE A 18 -11.52 16.80 4.85
CA PHE A 18 -11.98 15.42 4.96
C PHE A 18 -12.20 14.97 6.41
N HIS A 19 -13.11 14.00 6.57
CA HIS A 19 -13.27 13.26 7.81
C HIS A 19 -12.01 12.42 8.09
N PRO A 20 -11.55 12.32 9.34
CA PRO A 20 -10.31 11.60 9.68
C PRO A 20 -10.27 10.16 9.19
N TYR A 21 -11.36 9.40 9.36
CA TYR A 21 -11.46 8.04 8.81
C TYR A 21 -11.26 7.97 7.29
N VAL A 22 -11.73 8.96 6.52
CA VAL A 22 -11.54 8.98 5.06
C VAL A 22 -10.08 9.24 4.71
N ALA A 23 -9.45 10.19 5.40
CA ALA A 23 -8.04 10.48 5.21
C ALA A 23 -7.16 9.26 5.55
N TRP A 24 -7.42 8.62 6.69
CA TRP A 24 -6.69 7.42 7.11
C TRP A 24 -6.95 6.21 6.20
N ALA A 25 -8.17 6.01 5.72
CA ALA A 25 -8.47 4.96 4.75
C ALA A 25 -7.68 5.14 3.45
N ALA A 26 -7.53 6.39 2.98
CA ALA A 26 -6.72 6.69 1.81
C ALA A 26 -5.23 6.38 2.03
N VAL A 27 -4.68 6.73 3.21
CA VAL A 27 -3.29 6.39 3.58
C VAL A 27 -3.10 4.87 3.60
N VAL A 28 -3.99 4.13 4.27
CA VAL A 28 -3.92 2.66 4.31
C VAL A 28 -3.98 2.07 2.90
N LEU A 29 -4.83 2.60 2.02
CA LEU A 29 -4.92 2.13 0.64
C LEU A 29 -3.61 2.35 -0.13
N VAL A 30 -2.98 3.52 0.03
CA VAL A 30 -1.69 3.83 -0.58
C VAL A 30 -0.60 2.90 -0.06
N ASP A 31 -0.56 2.65 1.25
CA ASP A 31 0.40 1.73 1.87
C ASP A 31 0.24 0.30 1.34
N LEU A 32 -1.00 -0.19 1.23
CA LEU A 32 -1.28 -1.51 0.69
C LEU A 32 -0.88 -1.62 -0.79
N ILE A 33 -1.13 -0.59 -1.59
CA ILE A 33 -0.67 -0.55 -2.99
C ILE A 33 0.86 -0.57 -3.04
N GLY A 34 1.53 0.24 -2.23
CA GLY A 34 2.98 0.27 -2.14
C GLY A 34 3.56 -1.08 -1.75
N LEU A 35 2.98 -1.74 -0.75
CA LEU A 35 3.38 -3.07 -0.30
C LEU A 35 3.20 -4.11 -1.41
N MET A 36 2.06 -4.10 -2.11
CA MET A 36 1.81 -4.99 -3.25
C MET A 36 2.82 -4.79 -4.38
N LEU A 37 3.17 -3.54 -4.70
CA LEU A 37 4.18 -3.24 -5.71
C LEU A 37 5.57 -3.76 -5.30
N ILE A 38 5.96 -3.58 -4.04
CA ILE A 38 7.23 -4.10 -3.51
C ILE A 38 7.27 -5.61 -3.64
N LEU A 39 6.20 -6.30 -3.21
CA LEU A 39 6.10 -7.75 -3.31
C LEU A 39 6.15 -8.23 -4.76
N ALA A 40 5.49 -7.52 -5.68
CA ALA A 40 5.54 -7.84 -7.10
C ALA A 40 6.97 -7.72 -7.67
N VAL A 41 7.69 -6.65 -7.34
CA VAL A 41 9.09 -6.47 -7.77
C VAL A 41 9.98 -7.58 -7.20
N ILE A 42 9.82 -7.93 -5.93
CA ILE A 42 10.57 -9.03 -5.31
C ILE A 42 10.28 -10.36 -6.03
N ALA A 43 9.01 -10.62 -6.35
CA ALA A 43 8.61 -11.83 -7.07
C ALA A 43 9.24 -11.87 -8.47
N MET A 44 9.21 -10.77 -9.23
CA MET A 44 9.84 -10.69 -10.56
C MET A 44 11.36 -10.89 -10.52
N ILE A 45 12.04 -10.36 -9.50
CA ILE A 45 13.47 -10.60 -9.31
C ILE A 45 13.72 -12.07 -8.97
N GLY A 46 12.89 -12.65 -8.09
CA GLY A 46 12.96 -14.05 -7.72
C GLY A 46 12.82 -14.98 -8.93
N ASP A 47 11.85 -14.69 -9.79
CA ASP A 47 11.61 -15.38 -11.07
C ASP A 47 12.83 -15.33 -11.98
N SER A 48 13.41 -14.14 -12.18
CA SER A 48 14.62 -13.99 -12.99
C SER A 48 15.83 -14.77 -12.43
N ILE A 49 15.93 -14.90 -11.10
CA ILE A 49 16.99 -15.68 -10.44
C ILE A 49 16.71 -17.18 -10.59
N GLU A 50 15.45 -17.60 -10.43
CA GLU A 50 15.02 -18.99 -10.59
C GLU A 50 15.32 -19.47 -12.01
N ASP A 51 14.94 -18.70 -13.03
CA ASP A 51 15.24 -18.98 -14.43
C ASP A 51 16.74 -19.15 -14.71
N ALA A 52 17.59 -18.35 -14.05
CA ALA A 52 19.03 -18.41 -14.22
C ALA A 52 19.67 -19.64 -13.55
N LEU A 53 19.11 -20.11 -12.43
CA LEU A 53 19.63 -21.23 -11.65
C LEU A 53 19.01 -22.57 -12.05
N TRP A 54 17.74 -22.57 -12.43
CA TRP A 54 16.90 -23.73 -12.67
C TRP A 54 16.02 -23.51 -13.93
N PRO A 55 16.61 -23.57 -15.12
CA PRO A 55 15.85 -23.36 -16.36
C PRO A 55 14.81 -24.46 -16.58
N GLY A 56 13.54 -24.07 -16.73
CA GLY A 56 12.42 -24.98 -16.98
C GLY A 56 11.68 -25.49 -15.74
N GLY A 57 11.82 -24.81 -14.60
CA GLY A 57 11.06 -25.05 -13.38
C GLY A 57 9.58 -24.71 -13.47
N PHE A 58 8.88 -24.88 -12.34
CA PHE A 58 7.46 -24.55 -12.25
C PHE A 58 7.31 -23.03 -12.14
N ASP A 59 6.71 -22.46 -13.18
CA ASP A 59 6.55 -21.02 -13.34
C ASP A 59 5.25 -20.55 -12.65
N ALA A 60 5.38 -20.06 -11.42
CA ALA A 60 4.25 -19.60 -10.62
C ALA A 60 3.69 -18.24 -11.10
N ILE A 61 4.50 -17.44 -11.80
CA ILE A 61 4.11 -16.11 -12.28
C ILE A 61 3.36 -16.21 -13.60
N ARG A 62 3.80 -17.06 -14.54
CA ARG A 62 3.05 -17.29 -15.80
C ARG A 62 1.76 -18.08 -15.63
N ALA A 63 1.58 -18.76 -14.51
CA ALA A 63 0.38 -19.55 -14.21
C ALA A 63 -0.79 -18.71 -13.66
N LEU A 64 -0.58 -17.41 -13.39
CA LEU A 64 -1.58 -16.44 -12.95
C LEU A 64 -2.08 -15.59 -14.13
#